data_AF-A0A9W3ZRT1-F1
#
_entry.id   AF-A0A9W3ZRT1-F1
#
_cell.length_a   1.000
_cell.length_b   1.000
_cell.length_c   1.000
_cell.angle_alpha   90.00
_cell.angle_beta   90.00
_cell.angle_gamma   90.00
#
_symmetry.space_group_name_H-M   'P 1'
#
loop_
_entity.id
_entity.type
_entity.pdbx_description
1 polymer ?
#
loop_
_entity_poly.entity_id
_entity_poly.type
_entity_poly.pdbx_seq_one_letter_code
_entity_poly.pdbx_strand_id
1 'polypeptide(L)'
;MKKQIRLKNGKIVNINPNLTGYILFQLEKEGVITKSFMTSLLSTGDIQNIDIFDSMRTVYAAYRQATPTDFMDFDSFMKIYEVDVVEALHVFTAIMQKETRKNKMAQGFKAKQRGKKA
;
A
#
# COMPACT_ATOMS: atom_id res chain seq x y z
N MET A 1 -2.12 -8.10 -11.44
CA MET A 1 -2.88 -9.09 -10.64
C MET A 1 -3.86 -8.33 -9.77
N LYS A 2 -5.17 -8.59 -9.93
CA LYS A 2 -6.17 -8.13 -8.96
C LYS A 2 -6.06 -9.06 -7.76
N LYS A 3 -5.78 -8.53 -6.57
CA LYS A 3 -5.86 -9.30 -5.32
C LYS A 3 -7.29 -9.17 -4.79
N GLN A 4 -7.75 -10.15 -4.03
CA GLN A 4 -9.08 -10.14 -3.43
C GLN A 4 -8.93 -10.27 -1.93
N ILE A 5 -9.81 -9.60 -1.19
CA ILE A 5 -9.95 -9.75 0.26
C ILE A 5 -11.38 -10.18 0.58
N ARG A 6 -11.55 -10.89 1.68
CA ARG A 6 -12.86 -11.34 2.16
C ARG A 6 -13.32 -10.47 3.32
N LEU A 7 -14.53 -9.95 3.23
CA LEU A 7 -15.18 -9.20 4.30
C LEU A 7 -16.06 -10.13 5.16
N LYS A 8 -16.31 -9.74 6.41
CA LYS A 8 -17.11 -10.51 7.38
C LYS A 8 -18.52 -10.82 6.89
N ASN A 9 -19.09 -9.96 6.04
CA ASN A 9 -20.40 -10.18 5.43
C ASN A 9 -20.37 -11.20 4.27
N GLY A 10 -19.26 -11.91 4.07
CA GLY A 10 -19.07 -12.89 3.01
C GLY A 10 -18.75 -12.28 1.64
N LYS A 11 -18.74 -10.94 1.52
CA LYS A 11 -18.42 -10.25 0.26
C LYS A 11 -16.93 -10.39 -0.03
N ILE A 12 -16.62 -10.79 -1.25
CA ILE A 12 -15.26 -10.74 -1.80
C ILE A 12 -15.11 -9.41 -2.54
N VAL A 13 -14.11 -8.62 -2.17
CA VAL A 13 -13.82 -7.34 -2.83
C VAL A 13 -12.46 -7.37 -3.50
N ASN A 14 -12.38 -6.74 -4.66
CA ASN A 14 -11.11 -6.59 -5.37
C ASN A 14 -10.30 -5.46 -4.73
N ILE A 15 -9.00 -5.65 -4.64
CA ILE A 15 -8.03 -4.64 -4.22
C ILE A 15 -6.91 -4.50 -5.24
N ASN A 16 -6.33 -3.31 -5.31
CA ASN A 16 -5.22 -2.98 -6.19
C ASN A 16 -4.05 -2.40 -5.39
N PRO A 17 -3.04 -3.22 -5.03
CA PRO A 17 -1.87 -2.75 -4.29
C PRO A 17 -0.93 -1.86 -5.13
N ASN A 18 -1.22 -1.59 -6.40
CA ASN A 18 -0.40 -0.71 -7.23
C ASN A 18 -0.75 0.76 -7.02
N LEU A 19 -0.68 1.25 -5.80
CA LEU A 19 -1.18 2.57 -5.41
C LEU A 19 -0.62 3.68 -6.31
N THR A 20 -1.50 4.57 -6.76
CA THR A 20 -1.16 5.81 -7.46
C THR A 20 -0.85 6.90 -6.44
N GLY A 21 0.00 7.87 -6.79
CA GLY A 21 0.23 9.02 -5.89
C GLY A 21 -1.06 9.79 -5.57
N TYR A 22 -2.01 9.81 -6.52
CA TYR A 22 -3.31 10.44 -6.34
C TYR A 22 -4.14 9.79 -5.22
N ILE A 23 -4.18 8.45 -5.14
CA ILE A 23 -4.94 7.78 -4.07
C ILE A 23 -4.35 8.07 -2.69
N LEU A 24 -3.02 8.12 -2.59
CA LEU A 24 -2.34 8.47 -1.34
C LEU A 24 -2.65 9.91 -0.93
N PHE A 25 -2.57 10.85 -1.87
CA PHE A 25 -2.91 12.25 -1.64
C PHE A 25 -4.36 12.42 -1.17
N GLN A 26 -5.31 11.76 -1.84
CA GLN A 26 -6.72 11.83 -1.47
C GLN A 26 -6.96 11.28 -0.06
N LEU A 27 -6.39 10.13 0.26
CA LEU A 27 -6.56 9.51 1.58
C LEU A 27 -5.90 10.32 2.71
N GLU A 28 -4.84 11.08 2.42
CA GLU A 28 -4.25 12.02 3.38
C GLU A 28 -5.19 13.20 3.65
N LYS A 29 -5.81 13.74 2.60
CA LYS A 29 -6.82 14.81 2.72
C LYS A 29 -8.06 14.38 3.50
N GLU A 30 -8.47 13.12 3.34
CA GLU A 30 -9.59 12.50 4.06
C GLU A 30 -9.24 12.11 5.50
N GLY A 31 -7.99 12.25 5.93
CA GLY A 31 -7.52 11.88 7.28
C GLY A 31 -7.43 10.37 7.52
N VAL A 32 -7.59 9.56 6.47
CA VAL A 32 -7.50 8.09 6.54
C VAL A 32 -6.05 7.65 6.73
N ILE A 33 -5.12 8.33 6.06
CA ILE A 33 -3.68 8.12 6.22
C ILE A 33 -3.00 9.41 6.68
N THR A 34 -1.90 9.27 7.41
CA THR A 34 -1.14 10.39 7.95
C THR A 34 0.19 10.59 7.21
N LYS A 35 0.82 11.75 7.42
CA LYS A 35 2.20 11.97 6.96
C LYS A 35 3.18 10.96 7.56
N SER A 36 3.00 10.60 8.85
CA SER A 36 3.84 9.58 9.50
C SER A 36 3.69 8.21 8.83
N PHE A 37 2.45 7.82 8.49
CA PHE A 37 2.18 6.60 7.73
C PHE A 37 2.88 6.62 6.37
N MET A 38 2.76 7.72 5.61
CA MET A 38 3.43 7.83 4.30
C MET A 38 4.95 7.75 4.44
N THR A 39 5.52 8.41 5.45
CA THR A 39 6.96 8.30 5.75
C THR A 39 7.32 6.86 6.08
N SER A 40 6.56 6.17 6.94
CA SER A 40 6.79 4.76 7.27
C SER A 40 6.73 3.87 6.03
N LEU A 41 5.71 4.06 5.19
CA LEU A 41 5.53 3.36 3.91
C LEU A 41 6.63 3.68 2.89
N LEU A 42 7.34 4.79 2.96
CA LEU A 42 8.43 5.09 2.01
C LEU A 42 9.82 4.78 2.58
N SER A 43 9.93 4.72 3.90
CA SER A 43 11.20 4.58 4.63
C SER A 43 11.49 3.13 5.05
N THR A 44 10.50 2.24 4.99
CA THR A 44 10.66 0.85 5.46
C THR A 44 11.55 0.03 4.52
N GLY A 45 12.86 0.10 4.79
CA GLY A 45 13.78 -1.02 4.59
C GLY A 45 13.69 -2.07 5.70
N ASP A 46 13.01 -1.74 6.81
CA ASP A 46 12.92 -2.58 8.00
C ASP A 46 11.45 -2.89 8.35
N ILE A 47 11.01 -4.08 7.96
CA ILE A 47 9.63 -4.58 8.06
C ILE A 47 9.24 -4.89 9.53
N GLN A 48 10.21 -4.89 10.45
CA GLN A 48 10.05 -5.39 11.82
C GLN A 48 9.20 -4.48 12.74
N ASN A 49 8.97 -3.22 12.37
CA ASN A 49 8.21 -2.25 13.19
C ASN A 49 6.96 -1.70 12.48
N ILE A 50 6.33 -2.51 11.62
CA ILE A 50 5.09 -2.09 10.95
C ILE A 50 3.94 -2.12 11.96
N ASP A 51 3.30 -0.97 12.18
CA ASP A 51 2.03 -0.91 12.91
C ASP A 51 0.95 -1.69 12.14
N ILE A 52 0.21 -2.53 12.86
CA ILE A 52 -0.91 -3.29 12.27
C ILE A 52 -1.95 -2.35 11.65
N PHE A 53 -2.21 -1.19 12.26
CA PHE A 53 -3.14 -0.20 11.71
C PHE A 53 -2.63 0.41 10.40
N ASP A 54 -1.31 0.54 10.24
CA ASP A 54 -0.71 0.97 8.99
C ASP A 54 -0.89 -0.10 7.91
N SER A 55 -0.72 -1.38 8.28
CA SER A 55 -1.05 -2.49 7.36
C SER A 55 -2.52 -2.45 6.94
N MET A 56 -3.45 -2.24 7.87
CA MET A 56 -4.88 -2.13 7.56
C MET A 56 -5.20 -0.92 6.65
N ARG A 57 -4.57 0.23 6.90
CA ARG A 57 -4.69 1.42 6.03
C ARG A 57 -4.20 1.15 4.62
N THR A 58 -3.15 0.34 4.44
CA THR A 58 -2.72 -0.07 3.08
C THR A 58 -3.74 -0.96 2.38
N VAL A 59 -4.43 -1.85 3.10
CA VAL A 59 -5.51 -2.67 2.54
C VAL A 59 -6.66 -1.78 2.08
N TYR A 60 -7.07 -0.82 2.90
CA TYR A 60 -8.11 0.14 2.51
C TYR A 60 -7.68 1.00 1.31
N ALA A 61 -6.42 1.46 1.26
CA ALA A 61 -5.92 2.20 0.11
C ALA A 61 -5.98 1.37 -1.18
N ALA A 62 -5.61 0.09 -1.11
CA ALA A 62 -5.68 -0.84 -2.22
C ALA A 62 -7.14 -1.10 -2.65
N TYR A 63 -8.06 -1.24 -1.70
CA TYR A 63 -9.49 -1.33 -1.95
C TYR A 63 -10.01 -0.08 -2.66
N ARG A 64 -9.74 1.10 -2.10
CA ARG A 64 -10.21 2.39 -2.61
C ARG A 64 -9.73 2.67 -4.03
N GLN A 65 -8.52 2.25 -4.35
CA GLN A 65 -8.02 2.32 -5.72
C GLN A 65 -8.74 1.35 -6.69
N ALA A 66 -9.15 0.18 -6.22
CA ALA A 66 -9.86 -0.78 -7.05
C ALA A 66 -11.34 -0.41 -7.27
N THR A 67 -11.91 0.44 -6.42
CA THR A 67 -13.34 0.80 -6.42
C THR A 67 -13.58 2.31 -6.54
N PRO A 68 -13.01 3.02 -7.53
CA PRO A 68 -12.96 4.49 -7.60
C PRO A 68 -14.33 5.20 -7.49
N THR A 69 -15.44 4.54 -7.80
CA THR A 69 -16.78 5.14 -7.77
C THR A 69 -17.76 4.47 -6.81
N ASP A 70 -17.43 3.29 -6.27
CA ASP A 70 -18.32 2.47 -5.45
C ASP A 70 -17.56 1.93 -4.23
N PHE A 71 -17.19 2.87 -3.36
CA PHE A 71 -16.39 2.58 -2.17
C PHE A 71 -17.18 2.87 -0.90
N MET A 72 -16.81 2.17 0.15
CA MET A 72 -17.22 2.47 1.51
C MET A 72 -16.20 3.45 2.08
N ASP A 73 -16.64 4.39 2.92
CA ASP A 73 -15.71 5.17 3.73
C ASP A 73 -14.90 4.26 4.67
N PHE A 74 -13.82 4.82 5.22
CA PHE A 74 -12.87 4.05 6.00
C PHE A 74 -13.52 3.41 7.24
N ASP A 75 -14.37 4.12 7.97
CA ASP A 75 -15.00 3.58 9.18
C ASP A 75 -15.96 2.44 8.84
N SER A 76 -16.80 2.62 7.80
CA SER A 76 -17.69 1.58 7.31
C SER A 76 -16.94 0.34 6.81
N PHE A 77 -15.82 0.52 6.13
CA PHE A 77 -14.96 -0.58 5.71
C PHE A 77 -14.38 -1.33 6.91
N MET A 78 -13.84 -0.61 7.90
CA MET A 78 -13.20 -1.19 9.08
C MET A 78 -14.17 -1.99 9.97
N LYS A 79 -15.46 -1.63 10.00
CA LYS A 79 -16.50 -2.39 10.71
C LYS A 79 -16.72 -3.80 10.19
N ILE A 80 -16.44 -4.03 8.90
CA ILE A 80 -16.70 -5.32 8.23
C ILE A 80 -15.43 -6.00 7.74
N TYR A 81 -14.30 -5.31 7.76
CA TYR A 81 -13.00 -5.89 7.46
C TYR A 81 -12.57 -6.78 8.63
N GLU A 82 -12.31 -8.06 8.33
CA GLU A 82 -11.76 -9.00 9.29
C GLU A 82 -10.24 -8.93 9.23
N VAL A 83 -9.59 -8.70 10.37
CA VAL A 83 -8.15 -8.50 10.41
C VAL A 83 -7.44 -9.83 10.16
N ASP A 84 -7.07 -10.07 8.91
CA ASP A 84 -6.06 -11.06 8.56
C ASP A 84 -4.69 -10.35 8.51
N VAL A 85 -3.88 -10.55 9.56
CA VAL A 85 -2.55 -9.95 9.69
C VAL A 85 -1.63 -10.38 8.55
N VAL A 86 -1.75 -11.63 8.08
CA VAL A 86 -0.94 -12.16 6.99
C VAL A 86 -1.32 -11.50 5.68
N GLU A 87 -2.63 -11.36 5.42
CA GLU A 87 -3.13 -10.64 4.25
C GLU A 87 -2.70 -9.18 4.27
N ALA A 88 -2.87 -8.49 5.40
CA ALA A 88 -2.53 -7.08 5.55
C ALA A 88 -1.03 -6.83 5.33
N LEU A 89 -0.16 -7.65 5.91
CA LEU A 89 1.29 -7.58 5.69
C LEU A 89 1.66 -7.91 4.23
N HIS A 90 0.97 -8.85 3.59
CA HIS A 90 1.20 -9.17 2.18
C HIS A 90 0.75 -8.05 1.24
N VAL A 91 -0.31 -7.31 1.57
CA VAL A 91 -0.72 -6.12 0.82
C VAL A 91 0.29 -4.99 1.01
N PHE A 92 0.69 -4.73 2.27
CA PHE A 92 1.70 -3.74 2.61
C PHE A 92 3.01 -4.00 1.86
N THR A 93 3.58 -5.20 2.00
CA THR A 93 4.83 -5.57 1.33
C THR A 93 4.73 -5.53 -0.20
N ALA A 94 3.57 -5.84 -0.78
CA ALA A 94 3.38 -5.73 -2.23
C ALA A 94 3.44 -4.27 -2.72
N ILE A 95 2.95 -3.33 -1.93
CA ILE A 95 3.08 -1.88 -2.19
C ILE A 95 4.56 -1.48 -2.10
N MET A 96 5.26 -1.91 -1.04
CA MET A 96 6.69 -1.64 -0.80
C MET A 96 7.64 -2.21 -1.85
N GLN A 97 7.44 -3.47 -2.25
CA GLN A 97 8.35 -4.17 -3.16
C GLN A 97 8.41 -3.50 -4.54
N LYS A 98 7.38 -2.76 -4.92
CA LYS A 98 7.36 -2.00 -6.17
C LYS A 98 8.28 -0.77 -6.11
N GLU A 99 8.32 -0.08 -4.98
CA GLU A 99 9.26 1.03 -4.73
C GLU A 99 10.72 0.52 -4.75
N THR A 100 11.01 -0.60 -4.08
CA THR A 100 12.36 -1.18 -4.08
C THR A 100 12.79 -1.72 -5.45
N ARG A 101 11.89 -2.30 -6.25
CA ARG A 101 12.20 -2.72 -7.65
C ARG A 101 12.47 -1.52 -8.57
N LYS A 102 11.71 -0.42 -8.45
CA LYS A 102 11.98 0.83 -9.18
C LYS A 102 13.32 1.45 -8.76
N ASN A 103 13.63 1.45 -7.46
CA ASN A 103 14.90 1.95 -6.94
C ASN A 103 16.10 1.10 -7.39
N LYS A 104 15.98 -0.22 -7.50
CA LYS A 104 17.07 -1.09 -8.00
C LYS A 104 17.40 -0.85 -9.48
N MET A 105 16.42 -0.52 -10.33
CA MET A 105 16.72 -0.09 -11.70
C MET A 105 17.47 1.25 -11.72
N ALA A 106 17.04 2.23 -10.93
CA ALA A 106 17.73 3.52 -10.82
C ALA A 106 19.17 3.38 -10.28
N GLN A 107 19.42 2.45 -9.35
CA GLN A 107 20.77 2.11 -8.89
C GLN A 107 21.62 1.45 -9.99
N GLY A 108 21.04 0.56 -10.79
CA GLY A 108 21.73 -0.04 -11.95
C GLY A 108 22.11 0.99 -13.03
N PHE A 109 21.29 2.03 -13.22
CA PHE A 109 21.63 3.16 -14.11
C PHE A 109 22.77 4.03 -13.55
N LYS A 110 22.79 4.31 -12.23
CA LYS A 110 23.90 5.03 -11.58
C LYS A 110 25.20 4.22 -11.56
N ALA A 111 25.13 2.89 -11.39
CA ALA A 111 26.29 2.00 -11.44
C ALA A 111 26.92 1.95 -12.85
N LYS A 112 26.11 1.92 -13.91
CA LYS A 112 26.59 2.00 -15.30
C LYS A 112 27.20 3.36 -15.66
N GLN A 113 26.74 4.46 -15.07
CA GLN A 113 27.33 5.78 -15.28
C GLN A 113 28.66 5.98 -14.53
N ARG A 114 28.87 5.32 -13.38
CA ARG A 114 30.16 5.34 -12.65
C ARG A 114 31.23 4.43 -13.26
N GLY A 115 30.86 3.44 -14.08
CA GLY A 115 31.80 2.59 -14.82
C GLY A 115 32.34 3.21 -16.12
N LYS A 116 31.95 4.45 -16.47
CA LYS A 116 32.49 5.20 -17.61
C LYS A 116 33.02 6.56 -17.17
N LYS A 117 34.10 6.56 -16.39
CA LYS A 117 35.06 7.67 -16.36
C LYS A 117 36.46 7.08 -16.21
N ALA A 118 37.23 7.28 -17.28
CA ALA A 118 38.69 7.21 -17.48
C ALA A 118 39.43 5.99 -16.89
#